data_AF-J2GL19-F1
#
_entry.id   AF-J2GL19-F1
#
_cell.length_a   1.000
_cell.length_b   1.000
_cell.length_c   1.000
_cell.angle_alpha   90.00
_cell.angle_beta   90.00
_cell.angle_gamma   90.00
#
_symmetry.space_group_name_H-M   'P 1'
#
loop_
_entity.id
_entity.type
_entity.pdbx_description
1 polymer ?
#
loop_
_entity_poly.entity_id
_entity_poly.type
_entity_poly.pdbx_seq_one_letter_code
_entity_poly.pdbx_strand_id
1 'polypeptide(L)'
;MLHSIPPHSPLGSLHFQLCKVERTASPSPTPFHTLLFFTKGYGSLCIDDQTISPLAGKCFLLSPSTPFTIESLYDSAIDCYQISFTVIQFDAENRPLPYPHALLDGRIELSAHPSARLLRLCDALLLGRSTSSEMDSFWQQLRFQKLLGFLLEQNLSSDHIPSKSKEVENSIDYIQQNYQENMTVKQLAQLANVPSWQYTLLFRQLTGKKPLEYLTALRIHHAKKLLKSSNDSLRDIASQVGFTDEYYFNRRFRKTTGYTPRQYSRLTHRMELVQDWTGHEVEIPLQPQRIIYIGETFNDLLALHVENIVGGNFTWMERTIYRDRVRHMQDIAFPVDYDHLTTLKPDLIIFANAEEDKYKQMSRIAPTLTFNSFASLEERLHTLGDWLGKKNEAREWLRKYHTNATTMWNQLCSELVPGETASVFIHEHGGRLFVMGTSGLSSALYHPNGFSPVNKIQEVLQAGYGFIEIREEDIPLYAGDRIFMLLSEDHESRQATAAFIQSDRWHSLPAVQNGYVYFVEAQKWNYGAALTREGLLHMLPLLLRHSS
;
A
#
# COMPACT_ATOMS: atom_id res chain seq x y z
N MET A 1 -7.44 20.03 -54.13
CA MET A 1 -6.22 19.26 -53.80
C MET A 1 -6.55 18.47 -52.54
N LEU A 2 -6.49 17.14 -52.62
CA LEU A 2 -6.68 16.26 -51.47
C LEU A 2 -5.50 16.48 -50.53
N HIS A 3 -5.72 17.16 -49.40
CA HIS A 3 -4.72 17.22 -48.34
C HIS A 3 -4.62 15.83 -47.72
N SER A 4 -3.51 15.17 -47.99
CA SER A 4 -3.07 13.95 -47.34
C SER A 4 -3.07 14.17 -45.82
N ILE A 5 -3.98 13.47 -45.15
CA ILE A 5 -4.05 13.37 -43.68
C ILE A 5 -2.73 12.75 -43.21
N PRO A 6 -1.99 13.35 -42.25
CA PRO A 6 -0.72 12.82 -41.78
C PRO A 6 -0.94 11.45 -41.08
N PRO A 7 0.05 10.55 -41.13
CA PRO A 7 -0.02 9.26 -40.45
C PRO A 7 -0.03 9.51 -38.92
N HIS A 8 -1.04 8.97 -38.24
CA HIS A 8 -1.23 8.89 -36.79
C HIS A 8 -0.69 10.07 -35.96
N SER A 9 -1.59 10.96 -35.51
CA SER A 9 -1.26 11.97 -34.48
C SER A 9 -0.60 11.29 -33.27
N PRO A 10 0.58 11.72 -32.81
CA PRO A 10 1.26 11.09 -31.68
C PRO A 10 0.37 11.16 -30.44
N LEU A 11 0.37 10.13 -29.60
CA LEU A 11 -0.53 10.02 -28.44
C LEU A 11 -0.56 11.29 -27.58
N GLY A 12 0.61 11.94 -27.37
CA GLY A 12 0.74 13.18 -26.60
C GLY A 12 0.06 14.41 -27.21
N SER A 13 -0.40 14.34 -28.46
CA SER A 13 -1.16 15.41 -29.14
C SER A 13 -2.68 15.20 -29.08
N LEU A 14 -3.14 14.07 -28.54
CA LEU A 14 -4.56 13.74 -28.40
C LEU A 14 -5.07 14.18 -27.03
N HIS A 15 -6.25 14.79 -27.02
CA HIS A 15 -6.97 15.13 -25.80
C HIS A 15 -8.11 14.14 -25.56
N PHE A 16 -8.06 13.44 -24.45
CA PHE A 16 -9.11 12.49 -24.05
C PHE A 16 -10.04 13.16 -23.05
N GLN A 17 -11.34 13.19 -23.31
CA GLN A 17 -12.32 13.84 -22.43
C GLN A 17 -13.34 12.82 -21.93
N LEU A 18 -13.41 12.64 -20.61
CA LEU A 18 -14.40 11.77 -19.98
C LEU A 18 -15.81 12.34 -20.22
N CYS A 19 -16.73 11.48 -20.66
CA CYS A 19 -18.15 11.83 -20.84
C CYS A 19 -19.01 11.24 -19.73
N LYS A 20 -18.87 9.93 -19.47
CA LYS A 20 -19.70 9.21 -18.50
C LYS A 20 -18.93 8.04 -17.91
N VAL A 21 -19.15 7.78 -16.63
CA VAL A 21 -18.70 6.55 -15.97
C VAL A 21 -19.84 5.96 -15.15
N GLU A 22 -20.10 4.68 -15.31
CA GLU A 22 -21.11 3.96 -14.55
C GLU A 22 -20.73 2.52 -14.30
N ARG A 23 -21.30 1.97 -13.21
CA ARG A 23 -21.30 0.55 -12.93
C ARG A 23 -22.69 0.02 -13.24
N THR A 24 -22.77 -0.97 -14.11
CA THR A 24 -24.03 -1.47 -14.66
C THR A 24 -23.96 -2.98 -14.88
N ALA A 25 -25.10 -3.63 -14.72
CA ALA A 25 -25.30 -5.03 -15.10
C ALA A 25 -25.69 -5.21 -16.57
N SER A 26 -26.05 -4.11 -17.25
CA SER A 26 -26.56 -4.11 -18.62
C SER A 26 -25.96 -2.93 -19.39
N PRO A 27 -24.66 -2.97 -19.74
CA PRO A 27 -24.03 -1.91 -20.50
C PRO A 27 -24.59 -1.89 -21.94
N SER A 28 -24.64 -0.71 -22.53
CA SER A 28 -25.24 -0.48 -23.86
C SER A 28 -24.31 0.31 -24.78
N PRO A 29 -24.43 0.18 -26.11
CA PRO A 29 -23.68 1.01 -27.06
C PRO A 29 -23.86 2.52 -26.80
N THR A 30 -22.81 3.30 -27.06
CA THR A 30 -22.81 4.76 -26.89
C THR A 30 -22.20 5.45 -28.11
N PRO A 31 -22.52 6.73 -28.37
CA PRO A 31 -21.89 7.49 -29.45
C PRO A 31 -20.43 7.90 -29.16
N PHE A 32 -19.84 7.37 -28.08
CA PHE A 32 -18.49 7.69 -27.60
C PHE A 32 -17.61 6.44 -27.58
N HIS A 33 -16.29 6.63 -27.50
CA HIS A 33 -15.40 5.51 -27.22
C HIS A 33 -15.79 4.91 -25.87
N THR A 34 -15.88 3.59 -25.80
CA THR A 34 -16.42 2.91 -24.62
C THR A 34 -15.43 1.88 -24.11
N LEU A 35 -14.99 2.03 -22.87
CA LEU A 35 -14.28 0.99 -22.13
C LEU A 35 -15.28 0.16 -21.33
N LEU A 36 -15.23 -1.15 -21.49
CA LEU A 36 -15.99 -2.11 -20.68
C LEU A 36 -15.00 -2.91 -19.83
N PHE A 37 -15.17 -2.89 -18.51
CA PHE A 37 -14.38 -3.71 -17.60
C PHE A 37 -15.30 -4.55 -16.71
N PHE A 38 -15.27 -5.86 -16.94
CA PHE A 38 -16.13 -6.83 -16.26
C PHE A 38 -15.46 -7.32 -14.98
N THR A 39 -16.11 -7.13 -13.85
CA THR A 39 -15.59 -7.53 -12.52
C THR A 39 -16.15 -8.84 -12.02
N LYS A 40 -17.40 -9.15 -12.40
CA LYS A 40 -18.09 -10.40 -12.06
C LYS A 40 -19.03 -10.79 -13.20
N GLY A 41 -19.38 -12.08 -13.25
CA GLY A 41 -20.35 -12.63 -14.18
C GLY A 41 -19.74 -13.64 -15.16
N TYR A 42 -20.52 -14.69 -15.44
CA TYR A 42 -20.28 -15.65 -16.52
C TYR A 42 -21.21 -15.27 -17.66
N GLY A 43 -20.67 -14.67 -18.71
CA GLY A 43 -21.44 -14.25 -19.87
C GLY A 43 -20.62 -14.27 -21.15
N SER A 44 -21.26 -13.90 -22.24
CA SER A 44 -20.65 -13.68 -23.55
C SER A 44 -20.88 -12.25 -23.99
N LEU A 45 -19.83 -11.61 -24.53
CA LEU A 45 -19.89 -10.32 -25.20
C LEU A 45 -19.84 -10.60 -26.71
N CYS A 46 -20.91 -10.25 -27.41
CA CYS A 46 -20.97 -10.34 -28.87
C CYS A 46 -20.71 -8.95 -29.46
N ILE A 47 -19.66 -8.82 -30.27
CA ILE A 47 -19.32 -7.61 -31.03
C ILE A 47 -19.19 -8.05 -32.48
N ASP A 48 -20.01 -7.47 -33.35
CA ASP A 48 -20.14 -7.90 -34.74
C ASP A 48 -20.40 -9.43 -34.84
N ASP A 49 -19.53 -10.19 -35.52
CA ASP A 49 -19.62 -11.65 -35.65
C ASP A 49 -18.80 -12.42 -34.59
N GLN A 50 -18.19 -11.72 -33.62
CA GLN A 50 -17.30 -12.33 -32.63
C GLN A 50 -17.97 -12.42 -31.25
N THR A 51 -18.00 -13.62 -30.69
CA THR A 51 -18.45 -13.88 -29.33
C THR A 51 -17.27 -14.16 -28.41
N ILE A 52 -17.13 -13.37 -27.34
CA ILE A 52 -16.01 -13.45 -26.39
C ILE A 52 -16.53 -13.90 -25.01
N SER A 53 -15.94 -14.95 -24.44
CA SER A 53 -16.28 -15.51 -23.12
C SER A 53 -15.07 -16.26 -22.51
N PRO A 54 -14.90 -16.32 -21.16
CA PRO A 54 -15.66 -15.64 -20.11
C PRO A 54 -15.23 -14.17 -19.96
N LEU A 55 -16.13 -13.33 -19.41
CA LEU A 55 -15.93 -11.88 -19.31
C LEU A 55 -15.21 -11.44 -18.04
N ALA A 56 -15.37 -12.15 -16.91
CA ALA A 56 -14.82 -11.72 -15.62
C ALA A 56 -13.31 -11.44 -15.68
N GLY A 57 -12.92 -10.23 -15.25
CA GLY A 57 -11.54 -9.75 -15.23
C GLY A 57 -11.03 -9.18 -16.57
N LYS A 58 -11.83 -9.22 -17.65
CA LYS A 58 -11.45 -8.70 -18.97
C LYS A 58 -11.84 -7.24 -19.15
N CYS A 59 -11.04 -6.53 -19.95
CA CYS A 59 -11.26 -5.15 -20.34
C CYS A 59 -11.33 -5.02 -21.86
N PHE A 60 -12.28 -4.26 -22.37
CA PHE A 60 -12.49 -4.04 -23.80
C PHE A 60 -12.55 -2.55 -24.12
N LEU A 61 -12.00 -2.16 -25.27
CA LEU A 61 -12.10 -0.81 -25.83
C LEU A 61 -12.87 -0.85 -27.14
N LEU A 62 -14.01 -0.17 -27.16
CA LEU A 62 -14.90 -0.09 -28.32
C LEU A 62 -14.84 1.31 -28.94
N SER A 63 -14.85 1.33 -30.27
CA SER A 63 -14.99 2.56 -31.04
C SER A 63 -16.40 3.16 -30.85
N PRO A 64 -16.58 4.45 -31.14
CA PRO A 64 -17.89 5.10 -31.08
C PRO A 64 -18.94 4.36 -31.88
N SER A 65 -20.11 4.15 -31.28
CA SER A 65 -21.27 3.48 -31.90
C SER A 65 -21.04 2.02 -32.33
N THR A 66 -19.99 1.35 -31.84
CA THR A 66 -19.82 -0.09 -32.06
C THR A 66 -21.00 -0.85 -31.43
N PRO A 67 -21.80 -1.61 -32.20
CA PRO A 67 -22.88 -2.41 -31.66
C PRO A 67 -22.31 -3.59 -30.88
N PHE A 68 -22.88 -3.87 -29.72
CA PHE A 68 -22.55 -5.06 -28.95
C PHE A 68 -23.75 -5.55 -28.15
N THR A 69 -23.82 -6.85 -27.90
CA THR A 69 -24.79 -7.47 -27.00
C THR A 69 -24.07 -8.27 -25.94
N ILE A 70 -24.70 -8.40 -24.77
CA ILE A 70 -24.18 -9.21 -23.66
C ILE A 70 -25.25 -10.17 -23.23
N GLU A 71 -24.87 -11.45 -23.16
CA GLU A 71 -25.73 -12.51 -22.69
C GLU A 71 -25.16 -13.06 -21.38
N SER A 72 -25.98 -13.09 -20.32
CA SER A 72 -25.64 -13.80 -19.09
C SER A 72 -25.86 -15.29 -19.30
N LEU A 73 -24.87 -16.08 -18.90
CA LEU A 73 -24.97 -17.53 -18.83
C LEU A 73 -25.28 -17.93 -17.39
N TYR A 74 -26.16 -18.93 -17.24
CA TYR A 74 -26.53 -19.54 -15.96
C TYR A 74 -27.11 -18.56 -14.93
N ASP A 75 -27.84 -17.53 -15.37
CA ASP A 75 -28.44 -16.50 -14.50
C ASP A 75 -27.41 -15.78 -13.61
N SER A 76 -26.14 -15.78 -14.03
CA SER A 76 -25.07 -15.16 -13.24
C SER A 76 -25.13 -13.64 -13.36
N ALA A 77 -25.06 -12.94 -12.22
CA ALA A 77 -25.07 -11.49 -12.19
C ALA A 77 -23.81 -10.93 -12.87
N ILE A 78 -24.01 -10.12 -13.92
CA ILE A 78 -22.95 -9.38 -14.60
C ILE A 78 -22.72 -8.07 -13.86
N ASP A 79 -21.45 -7.73 -13.66
CA ASP A 79 -21.06 -6.48 -13.01
C ASP A 79 -19.91 -5.84 -13.79
N CYS A 80 -20.20 -4.72 -14.44
CA CYS A 80 -19.29 -4.09 -15.40
C CYS A 80 -19.18 -2.58 -15.17
N TYR A 81 -17.96 -2.05 -15.35
CA TYR A 81 -17.72 -0.61 -15.48
C TYR A 81 -17.81 -0.25 -16.95
N GLN A 82 -18.69 0.69 -17.27
CA GLN A 82 -18.79 1.31 -18.57
C GLN A 82 -18.29 2.75 -18.49
N ILE A 83 -17.21 3.04 -19.21
CA ILE A 83 -16.57 4.36 -19.23
C ILE A 83 -16.61 4.89 -20.67
N SER A 84 -17.33 5.97 -20.88
CA SER A 84 -17.50 6.63 -22.18
C SER A 84 -16.67 7.91 -22.26
N PHE A 85 -15.95 8.12 -23.36
CA PHE A 85 -15.09 9.29 -23.55
C PHE A 85 -14.95 9.68 -25.03
N THR A 86 -14.59 10.94 -25.28
CA THR A 86 -14.22 11.44 -26.61
C THR A 86 -12.71 11.60 -26.75
N VAL A 87 -12.23 11.42 -27.97
CA VAL A 87 -10.84 11.69 -28.35
C VAL A 87 -10.85 12.87 -29.31
N ILE A 88 -10.14 13.93 -28.95
CA ILE A 88 -10.07 15.18 -29.69
C ILE A 88 -8.62 15.34 -30.17
N GLN A 89 -8.46 15.69 -31.43
CA GLN A 89 -7.20 16.14 -32.01
C GLN A 89 -7.34 17.62 -32.41
N PHE A 90 -6.22 18.28 -32.66
CA PHE A 90 -6.20 19.66 -33.14
C PHE A 90 -5.62 19.72 -34.54
N ASP A 91 -6.23 20.50 -35.43
CA ASP A 91 -5.65 20.77 -36.75
C ASP A 91 -4.51 21.81 -36.69
N ALA A 92 -3.93 22.12 -37.84
CA ALA A 92 -2.84 23.08 -37.96
C ALA A 92 -3.21 24.50 -37.49
N GLU A 93 -4.51 24.82 -37.46
CA GLU A 93 -5.05 26.08 -36.96
C GLU A 93 -5.52 25.99 -35.50
N ASN A 94 -5.16 24.91 -34.79
CA ASN A 94 -5.49 24.64 -33.40
C ASN A 94 -7.01 24.53 -33.13
N ARG A 95 -7.80 24.10 -34.12
CA ARG A 95 -9.24 23.84 -33.95
C ARG A 95 -9.46 22.38 -33.51
N PRO A 96 -10.34 22.13 -32.52
CA PRO A 96 -10.62 20.78 -32.06
C PRO A 96 -11.43 20.01 -33.11
N LEU A 97 -10.98 18.81 -33.44
CA LEU A 97 -11.63 17.87 -34.35
C LEU A 97 -11.74 16.49 -33.67
N PRO A 98 -12.81 15.71 -33.93
CA PRO A 98 -12.85 14.31 -33.51
C PRO A 98 -11.68 13.53 -34.09
N TYR A 99 -11.04 12.68 -33.28
CA TYR A 99 -10.03 11.75 -33.78
C TYR A 99 -10.71 10.62 -34.55
N PRO A 100 -10.44 10.46 -35.86
CA PRO A 100 -11.23 9.57 -36.72
C PRO A 100 -10.70 8.12 -36.78
N HIS A 101 -9.59 7.83 -36.09
CA HIS A 101 -8.91 6.54 -36.17
C HIS A 101 -9.11 5.71 -34.90
N ALA A 102 -8.89 4.40 -34.98
CA ALA A 102 -8.81 3.54 -33.81
C ALA A 102 -7.59 3.91 -32.95
N LEU A 103 -7.75 3.85 -31.62
CA LEU A 103 -6.68 4.22 -30.67
C LEU A 103 -5.56 3.17 -30.55
N LEU A 104 -5.87 1.89 -30.75
CA LEU A 104 -4.97 0.75 -30.51
C LEU A 104 -4.98 -0.25 -31.68
N ASP A 105 -4.83 0.25 -32.91
CA ASP A 105 -4.79 -0.58 -34.15
C ASP A 105 -5.93 -1.60 -34.27
N GLY A 106 -7.13 -1.24 -33.78
CA GLY A 106 -8.30 -2.12 -33.83
C GLY A 106 -8.34 -3.22 -32.77
N ARG A 107 -7.44 -3.21 -31.76
CA ARG A 107 -7.54 -4.12 -30.60
C ARG A 107 -8.79 -3.81 -29.79
N ILE A 108 -9.65 -4.82 -29.68
CA ILE A 108 -10.89 -4.76 -28.90
C ILE A 108 -10.64 -5.20 -27.45
N GLU A 109 -9.97 -6.33 -27.21
CA GLU A 109 -9.60 -6.80 -25.87
C GLU A 109 -8.26 -6.19 -25.43
N LEU A 110 -8.24 -5.59 -24.23
CA LEU A 110 -7.08 -4.91 -23.66
C LEU A 110 -6.39 -5.73 -22.57
N SER A 111 -5.07 -5.70 -22.57
CA SER A 111 -4.25 -6.13 -21.43
C SER A 111 -4.41 -5.12 -20.29
N ALA A 112 -4.79 -5.60 -19.11
CA ALA A 112 -5.01 -4.76 -17.93
C ALA A 112 -4.48 -5.42 -16.64
N HIS A 113 -3.19 -5.71 -16.60
CA HIS A 113 -2.54 -6.37 -15.47
C HIS A 113 -1.78 -5.40 -14.55
N PRO A 114 -1.88 -5.56 -13.22
CA PRO A 114 -2.82 -6.44 -12.51
C PRO A 114 -4.27 -5.90 -12.58
N SER A 115 -5.26 -6.78 -12.77
CA SER A 115 -6.68 -6.38 -12.89
C SER A 115 -7.20 -5.67 -11.64
N ALA A 116 -6.63 -5.99 -10.46
CA ALA A 116 -6.89 -5.28 -9.20
C ALA A 116 -6.48 -3.79 -9.26
N ARG A 117 -5.48 -3.42 -10.07
CA ARG A 117 -5.11 -2.02 -10.28
C ARG A 117 -6.11 -1.32 -11.21
N LEU A 118 -6.57 -1.99 -12.28
CA LEU A 118 -7.64 -1.45 -13.12
C LEU A 118 -8.92 -1.22 -12.30
N LEU A 119 -9.34 -2.22 -11.52
CA LEU A 119 -10.51 -2.12 -10.65
C LEU A 119 -10.43 -0.90 -9.72
N ARG A 120 -9.29 -0.68 -9.07
CA ARG A 120 -9.07 0.50 -8.22
C ARG A 120 -9.19 1.82 -8.97
N LEU A 121 -8.70 1.88 -10.20
CA LEU A 121 -8.78 3.09 -11.03
C LEU A 121 -10.24 3.35 -11.44
N CYS A 122 -10.99 2.30 -11.76
CA CYS A 122 -12.42 2.36 -12.03
C CYS A 122 -13.25 2.79 -10.80
N ASP A 123 -12.94 2.25 -9.61
CA ASP A 123 -13.60 2.65 -8.35
C ASP A 123 -13.34 4.11 -8.02
N ALA A 124 -12.08 4.56 -8.15
CA ALA A 124 -11.71 5.95 -7.92
C ALA A 124 -12.46 6.92 -8.86
N LEU A 125 -12.78 6.49 -10.08
CA LEU A 125 -13.59 7.26 -11.01
C LEU A 125 -15.04 7.43 -10.57
N LEU A 126 -15.62 6.43 -9.90
CA LEU A 126 -17.02 6.48 -9.43
C LEU A 126 -17.21 7.27 -8.12
N LEU A 127 -16.18 7.38 -7.28
CA LEU A 127 -16.27 8.04 -5.97
C LEU A 127 -16.53 9.56 -6.03
N GLY A 128 -16.37 10.21 -7.19
CA GLY A 128 -16.57 11.66 -7.36
C GLY A 128 -18.02 12.10 -7.59
N ARG A 129 -19.03 11.32 -7.17
CA ARG A 129 -20.45 11.55 -7.51
C ARG A 129 -21.20 12.54 -6.62
N SER A 130 -20.53 13.14 -5.65
CA SER A 130 -21.20 13.90 -4.58
C SER A 130 -20.66 15.32 -4.42
N THR A 131 -20.68 16.10 -5.50
CA THR A 131 -20.95 17.56 -5.57
C THR A 131 -20.73 18.05 -7.00
N SER A 132 -21.60 18.89 -7.53
CA SER A 132 -21.47 19.50 -8.86
C SER A 132 -20.52 20.71 -8.80
N SER A 133 -19.26 20.51 -8.42
CA SER A 133 -18.22 21.55 -8.48
C SER A 133 -17.33 21.37 -9.70
N GLU A 134 -16.86 22.47 -10.30
CA GLU A 134 -15.90 22.43 -11.41
C GLU A 134 -14.64 21.65 -11.05
N MET A 135 -14.24 21.69 -9.77
CA MET A 135 -13.10 20.95 -9.25
C MET A 135 -13.31 19.44 -9.24
N ASP A 136 -14.51 18.96 -8.95
CA ASP A 136 -14.81 17.53 -8.98
C ASP A 136 -14.72 16.98 -10.40
N SER A 137 -15.18 17.74 -11.39
CA SER A 137 -15.03 17.42 -12.82
C SER A 137 -13.56 17.34 -13.22
N PHE A 138 -12.72 18.30 -12.78
CA PHE A 138 -11.28 18.27 -13.02
C PHE A 138 -10.60 17.03 -12.41
N TRP A 139 -10.91 16.69 -11.16
CA TRP A 139 -10.34 15.51 -10.52
C TRP A 139 -10.83 14.19 -11.12
N GLN A 140 -12.10 14.09 -11.53
CA GLN A 140 -12.60 12.95 -12.28
C GLN A 140 -11.85 12.80 -13.60
N GLN A 141 -11.65 13.91 -14.33
CA GLN A 141 -10.89 13.94 -15.57
C GLN A 141 -9.44 13.48 -15.37
N LEU A 142 -8.76 13.90 -14.29
CA LEU A 142 -7.41 13.42 -13.97
C LEU A 142 -7.36 11.92 -13.65
N ARG A 143 -8.34 11.41 -12.89
CA ARG A 143 -8.44 9.97 -12.60
C ARG A 143 -8.66 9.16 -13.88
N PHE A 144 -9.45 9.69 -14.81
CA PHE A 144 -9.70 9.08 -16.11
C PHE A 144 -8.42 9.01 -16.94
N GLN A 145 -7.67 10.11 -17.02
CA GLN A 145 -6.37 10.16 -17.71
C GLN A 145 -5.38 9.15 -17.13
N LYS A 146 -5.34 9.00 -15.79
CA LYS A 146 -4.50 7.99 -15.13
C LYS A 146 -4.92 6.56 -15.45
N LEU A 147 -6.22 6.28 -15.51
CA LEU A 147 -6.75 4.98 -15.92
C LEU A 147 -6.34 4.68 -17.37
N LEU A 148 -6.56 5.63 -18.26
CA LEU A 148 -6.26 5.46 -19.68
C LEU A 148 -4.74 5.29 -19.91
N GLY A 149 -3.91 6.07 -19.23
CA GLY A 149 -2.45 5.92 -19.29
C GLY A 149 -1.98 4.52 -18.88
N PHE A 150 -2.55 3.96 -17.81
CA PHE A 150 -2.26 2.58 -17.37
C PHE A 150 -2.63 1.53 -18.44
N LEU A 151 -3.74 1.72 -19.16
CA LEU A 151 -4.15 0.83 -20.25
C LEU A 151 -3.25 1.02 -21.47
N LEU A 152 -2.98 2.26 -21.87
CA LEU A 152 -2.16 2.56 -23.05
C LEU A 152 -0.72 2.07 -22.89
N GLU A 153 -0.10 2.26 -21.72
CA GLU A 153 1.26 1.76 -21.40
C GLU A 153 1.41 0.25 -21.68
N GLN A 154 0.39 -0.53 -21.34
CA GLN A 154 0.39 -1.98 -21.51
C GLN A 154 0.06 -2.45 -22.93
N ASN A 155 -0.64 -1.63 -23.71
CA ASN A 155 -1.19 -2.04 -25.01
C ASN A 155 -0.52 -1.36 -26.21
N LEU A 156 0.29 -0.30 -26.00
CA LEU A 156 1.08 0.38 -27.04
C LEU A 156 2.51 -0.18 -27.20
N SER A 157 2.99 -0.99 -26.26
CA SER A 157 4.31 -1.62 -26.36
C SER A 157 4.30 -2.66 -27.49
N SER A 158 5.03 -2.38 -28.58
CA SER A 158 4.99 -3.11 -29.87
C SER A 158 5.48 -4.57 -29.85
N ASP A 159 5.96 -5.08 -28.71
CA ASP A 159 6.41 -6.47 -28.55
C ASP A 159 5.45 -7.25 -27.65
N HIS A 160 4.30 -7.65 -28.20
CA HIS A 160 3.45 -8.67 -27.57
C HIS A 160 4.08 -10.07 -27.74
N ILE A 161 5.10 -10.34 -26.93
CA ILE A 161 5.29 -11.68 -26.36
C ILE A 161 4.35 -11.71 -25.15
N PRO A 162 3.49 -12.74 -24.98
CA PRO A 162 2.80 -12.96 -23.70
C PRO A 162 3.82 -12.82 -22.58
N SER A 163 3.60 -11.87 -21.66
CA SER A 163 4.59 -11.58 -20.62
C SER A 163 4.80 -12.87 -19.84
N LYS A 164 5.98 -13.50 -19.99
CA LYS A 164 6.37 -14.73 -19.28
C LYS A 164 6.11 -14.68 -17.78
N SER A 165 5.95 -13.48 -17.22
CA SER A 165 5.53 -13.24 -15.84
C SER A 165 4.08 -13.69 -15.57
N LYS A 166 3.15 -13.49 -16.50
CA LYS A 166 1.73 -13.85 -16.36
C LYS A 166 1.51 -15.37 -16.37
N GLU A 167 2.25 -16.12 -17.19
CA GLU A 167 2.16 -17.59 -17.14
C GLU A 167 2.80 -18.16 -15.86
N VAL A 168 3.85 -17.50 -15.34
CA VAL A 168 4.43 -17.84 -14.04
C VAL A 168 3.51 -17.42 -12.88
N GLU A 169 2.70 -16.37 -13.02
CA GLU A 169 1.65 -16.02 -12.06
C GLU A 169 0.56 -17.08 -12.00
N ASN A 170 0.08 -17.57 -13.15
CA ASN A 170 -0.90 -18.66 -13.19
C ASN A 170 -0.38 -19.93 -12.50
N SER A 171 0.92 -20.21 -12.59
CA SER A 171 1.50 -21.35 -11.88
C SER A 171 1.62 -21.11 -10.37
N ILE A 172 1.75 -19.87 -9.90
CA ILE A 172 1.66 -19.52 -8.47
C ILE A 172 0.25 -19.80 -7.95
N ASP A 173 -0.78 -19.36 -8.69
CA ASP A 173 -2.18 -19.63 -8.34
C ASP A 173 -2.46 -21.13 -8.30
N TYR A 174 -1.93 -21.88 -9.27
CA TYR A 174 -2.02 -23.34 -9.28
C TYR A 174 -1.37 -23.97 -8.03
N ILE A 175 -0.19 -23.49 -7.60
CA ILE A 175 0.45 -23.94 -6.36
C ILE A 175 -0.43 -23.63 -5.14
N GLN A 176 -1.07 -22.46 -5.10
CA GLN A 176 -1.94 -22.08 -3.98
C GLN A 176 -3.18 -22.95 -3.88
N GLN A 177 -3.76 -23.35 -5.01
CA GLN A 177 -4.96 -24.19 -5.04
C GLN A 177 -4.64 -25.67 -4.84
N ASN A 178 -3.45 -26.12 -5.25
CA ASN A 178 -3.09 -27.54 -5.30
C ASN A 178 -1.85 -27.87 -4.44
N TYR A 179 -1.60 -27.13 -3.36
CA TYR A 179 -0.39 -27.28 -2.53
C TYR A 179 -0.22 -28.67 -1.92
N GLN A 180 -1.30 -29.44 -1.81
CA GLN A 180 -1.31 -30.79 -1.26
C GLN A 180 -0.68 -31.81 -2.22
N GLU A 181 -0.61 -31.50 -3.52
CA GLU A 181 -0.09 -32.42 -4.54
C GLU A 181 1.43 -32.39 -4.62
N ASN A 182 2.04 -33.50 -5.03
CA ASN A 182 3.47 -33.56 -5.30
C ASN A 182 3.81 -32.85 -6.61
N MET A 183 4.47 -31.68 -6.49
CA MET A 183 4.83 -30.84 -7.62
C MET A 183 6.34 -30.78 -7.82
N THR A 184 6.76 -30.78 -9.09
CA THR A 184 8.15 -30.56 -9.49
C THR A 184 8.30 -29.23 -10.22
N VAL A 185 9.51 -28.64 -10.17
CA VAL A 185 9.82 -27.42 -10.94
C VAL A 185 9.59 -27.63 -12.43
N LYS A 186 9.83 -28.85 -12.95
CA LYS A 186 9.60 -29.19 -14.36
C LYS A 186 8.12 -29.09 -14.73
N GLN A 187 7.23 -29.65 -13.91
CA GLN A 187 5.77 -29.56 -14.13
C GLN A 187 5.26 -28.13 -14.07
N LEU A 188 5.71 -27.35 -13.08
CA LEU A 188 5.32 -25.96 -12.93
C LEU A 188 5.81 -25.07 -14.08
N ALA A 189 7.03 -25.33 -14.55
CA ALA A 189 7.60 -24.64 -15.70
C ALA A 189 6.84 -24.99 -17.00
N GLN A 190 6.44 -26.25 -17.16
CA GLN A 190 5.62 -26.70 -18.28
C GLN A 190 4.22 -26.08 -18.24
N LEU A 191 3.60 -25.98 -17.06
CA LEU A 191 2.32 -25.29 -16.86
C LEU A 191 2.42 -23.80 -17.26
N ALA A 192 3.53 -23.17 -16.93
CA ALA A 192 3.82 -21.78 -17.29
C ALA A 192 4.35 -21.61 -18.73
N ASN A 193 4.47 -22.69 -19.52
CA ASN A 193 5.07 -22.66 -20.87
C ASN A 193 6.45 -21.98 -20.94
N VAL A 194 7.27 -22.15 -19.90
CA VAL A 194 8.62 -21.53 -19.77
C VAL A 194 9.65 -22.60 -19.46
N PRO A 195 10.88 -22.54 -20.00
CA PRO A 195 11.97 -23.46 -19.60
C PRO A 195 12.25 -23.39 -18.09
N SER A 196 12.50 -24.53 -17.43
CA SER A 196 12.62 -24.60 -15.96
C SER A 196 13.66 -23.66 -15.33
N TRP A 197 14.75 -23.37 -16.03
CA TRP A 197 15.78 -22.42 -15.58
C TRP A 197 15.22 -20.99 -15.53
N GLN A 198 14.47 -20.58 -16.56
CA GLN A 198 13.86 -19.27 -16.67
C GLN A 198 12.67 -19.14 -15.71
N TYR A 199 11.89 -20.21 -15.55
CA TYR A 199 10.79 -20.29 -14.60
C TYR A 199 11.24 -19.99 -13.17
N THR A 200 12.33 -20.63 -12.72
CA THR A 200 12.84 -20.45 -11.35
C THR A 200 13.29 -19.01 -11.10
N LEU A 201 13.88 -18.34 -12.10
CA LEU A 201 14.30 -16.95 -12.00
C LEU A 201 13.10 -16.00 -11.92
N LEU A 202 12.14 -16.15 -12.85
CA LEU A 202 10.92 -15.34 -12.88
C LEU A 202 10.08 -15.55 -11.62
N PHE A 203 9.90 -16.79 -11.19
CA PHE A 203 9.18 -17.13 -9.96
C PHE A 203 9.82 -16.49 -8.73
N ARG A 204 11.16 -16.46 -8.66
CA ARG A 204 11.88 -15.81 -7.56
C ARG A 204 11.77 -14.28 -7.62
N GLN A 205 11.76 -13.68 -8.81
CA GLN A 205 11.51 -12.25 -8.96
C GLN A 205 10.11 -11.86 -8.47
N LEU A 206 9.11 -12.69 -8.76
CA LEU A 206 7.72 -12.45 -8.37
C LEU A 206 7.44 -12.75 -6.89
N THR A 207 7.98 -13.83 -6.34
CA THR A 207 7.63 -14.33 -5.00
C THR A 207 8.71 -14.12 -3.93
N GLY A 208 9.91 -13.70 -4.33
CA GLY A 208 11.09 -13.65 -3.47
C GLY A 208 11.68 -15.02 -3.09
N LYS A 209 11.04 -16.14 -3.46
CA LYS A 209 11.43 -17.51 -3.07
C LYS A 209 11.56 -18.42 -4.29
N LYS A 210 12.27 -19.55 -4.14
CA LYS A 210 12.26 -20.58 -5.18
C LYS A 210 10.92 -21.35 -5.15
N PRO A 211 10.48 -21.96 -6.27
CA PRO A 211 9.17 -22.63 -6.35
C PRO A 211 8.90 -23.66 -5.25
N LEU A 212 9.84 -24.59 -5.01
CA LEU A 212 9.66 -25.63 -3.99
C LEU A 212 9.80 -25.11 -2.55
N GLU A 213 10.56 -24.03 -2.36
CA GLU A 213 10.65 -23.35 -1.06
C GLU A 213 9.33 -22.62 -0.74
N TYR A 214 8.73 -21.99 -1.75
CA TYR A 214 7.42 -21.38 -1.66
C TYR A 214 6.33 -22.41 -1.34
N LEU A 215 6.28 -23.52 -2.09
CA LEU A 215 5.37 -24.63 -1.79
C LEU A 215 5.56 -25.16 -0.37
N THR A 216 6.80 -25.39 0.06
CA THR A 216 7.09 -25.85 1.42
C THR A 216 6.56 -24.86 2.46
N ALA A 217 6.80 -23.56 2.27
CA ALA A 217 6.30 -22.52 3.18
C ALA A 217 4.78 -22.51 3.26
N LEU A 218 4.10 -22.65 2.11
CA LEU A 218 2.64 -22.73 2.03
C LEU A 218 2.10 -23.95 2.79
N ARG A 219 2.69 -25.14 2.59
CA ARG A 219 2.31 -26.35 3.33
C ARG A 219 2.50 -26.20 4.85
N ILE A 220 3.61 -25.59 5.27
CA ILE A 220 3.84 -25.30 6.70
C ILE A 220 2.81 -24.30 7.24
N HIS A 221 2.42 -23.29 6.46
CA HIS A 221 1.37 -22.35 6.84
C HIS A 221 0.03 -23.06 7.07
N HIS A 222 -0.40 -23.94 6.16
CA HIS A 222 -1.60 -24.75 6.36
C HIS A 222 -1.46 -25.73 7.54
N ALA A 223 -0.27 -26.32 7.74
CA ALA A 223 -0.03 -27.22 8.86
C ALA A 223 -0.16 -26.52 10.21
N LYS A 224 0.30 -25.26 10.31
CA LYS A 224 0.09 -24.43 11.50
C LYS A 224 -1.39 -24.22 11.80
N LYS A 225 -2.26 -24.11 10.78
CA LYS A 225 -3.71 -23.97 10.96
C LYS A 225 -4.30 -25.28 11.48
N LEU A 226 -3.98 -26.42 10.87
CA LEU A 226 -4.47 -27.74 11.31
C LEU A 226 -4.03 -28.09 12.73
N LEU A 227 -2.77 -27.84 13.10
CA LEU A 227 -2.25 -28.03 14.46
C LEU A 227 -3.00 -27.23 15.54
N LYS A 228 -3.80 -26.23 15.13
CA LYS A 228 -4.62 -25.39 16.02
C LYS A 228 -6.10 -25.79 16.00
N SER A 229 -6.62 -26.23 14.85
CA SER A 229 -8.05 -26.46 14.65
C SER A 229 -8.48 -27.92 14.74
N SER A 230 -7.54 -28.87 14.68
CA SER A 230 -7.85 -30.31 14.76
C SER A 230 -7.02 -31.03 15.82
N ASN A 231 -7.57 -32.14 16.31
CA ASN A 231 -6.87 -33.10 17.16
C ASN A 231 -6.21 -34.22 16.32
N ASP A 232 -5.96 -33.94 15.04
CA ASP A 232 -5.41 -34.90 14.10
C ASP A 232 -3.99 -35.30 14.51
N SER A 233 -3.61 -36.54 14.20
CA SER A 233 -2.24 -36.97 14.45
C SER A 233 -1.27 -36.20 13.56
N LEU A 234 0.00 -36.07 13.99
CA LEU A 234 1.02 -35.40 13.17
C LEU A 234 1.17 -36.04 11.78
N ARG A 235 0.96 -37.35 11.69
CA ARG A 235 0.98 -38.10 10.44
C ARG A 235 -0.16 -37.67 9.52
N ASP A 236 -1.37 -37.51 10.07
CA ASP A 236 -2.55 -37.09 9.31
C ASP A 236 -2.39 -35.64 8.85
N ILE A 237 -1.92 -34.74 9.73
CA ILE A 237 -1.63 -33.35 9.37
C ILE A 237 -0.59 -33.27 8.26
N ALA A 238 0.50 -34.04 8.36
CA ALA A 238 1.54 -34.09 7.34
C ALA A 238 0.93 -34.52 5.99
N SER A 239 0.12 -35.58 5.99
CA SER A 239 -0.56 -36.07 4.79
C SER A 239 -1.54 -35.03 4.21
N GLN A 240 -2.36 -34.39 5.04
CA GLN A 240 -3.34 -33.37 4.64
C GLN A 240 -2.70 -32.14 4.01
N VAL A 241 -1.47 -31.77 4.39
CA VAL A 241 -0.76 -30.64 3.77
C VAL A 241 0.19 -31.05 2.66
N GLY A 242 0.19 -32.33 2.25
CA GLY A 242 0.97 -32.82 1.11
C GLY A 242 2.38 -33.29 1.40
N PHE A 243 2.76 -33.50 2.68
CA PHE A 243 4.01 -34.19 3.02
C PHE A 243 3.79 -35.70 3.06
N THR A 244 4.60 -36.43 2.30
CA THR A 244 4.57 -37.90 2.25
C THR A 244 5.27 -38.56 3.45
N ASP A 245 6.18 -37.83 4.11
CA ASP A 245 7.01 -38.31 5.21
C ASP A 245 6.88 -37.36 6.42
N GLU A 246 6.38 -37.89 7.54
CA GLU A 246 6.23 -37.19 8.82
C GLU A 246 7.57 -36.68 9.37
N TYR A 247 8.66 -37.44 9.21
CA TYR A 247 9.98 -37.06 9.66
C TYR A 247 10.54 -35.90 8.81
N TYR A 248 10.28 -35.92 7.50
CA TYR A 248 10.61 -34.80 6.63
C TYR A 248 9.78 -33.54 6.96
N PHE A 249 8.47 -33.71 7.18
CA PHE A 249 7.58 -32.63 7.65
C PHE A 249 8.10 -32.01 8.94
N ASN A 250 8.41 -32.81 9.97
CA ASN A 250 8.87 -32.32 11.26
C ASN A 250 10.18 -31.50 11.11
N ARG A 251 11.16 -32.02 10.35
CA ARG A 251 12.41 -31.29 10.06
C ARG A 251 12.15 -29.96 9.35
N ARG A 252 11.27 -29.93 8.36
CA ARG A 252 10.91 -28.70 7.63
C ARG A 252 10.13 -27.71 8.50
N PHE A 253 9.20 -28.20 9.31
CA PHE A 253 8.43 -27.38 10.24
C PHE A 253 9.35 -26.74 11.28
N ARG A 254 10.24 -27.50 11.92
CA ARG A 254 11.21 -26.97 12.87
C ARG A 254 12.18 -25.98 12.23
N LYS A 255 12.68 -26.27 11.02
CA LYS A 255 13.54 -25.34 10.30
C LYS A 255 12.84 -24.01 9.99
N THR A 256 11.53 -24.05 9.72
CA THR A 256 10.75 -22.87 9.32
C THR A 256 10.22 -22.08 10.51
N THR A 257 9.89 -22.75 11.62
CA THR A 257 9.19 -22.15 12.77
C THR A 257 10.03 -22.03 14.02
N GLY A 258 11.21 -22.67 14.07
CA GLY A 258 12.03 -22.83 15.28
C GLY A 258 11.57 -23.96 16.22
N TYR A 259 10.31 -24.41 16.10
CA TYR A 259 9.69 -25.39 17.00
C TYR A 259 9.28 -26.67 16.26
N THR A 260 9.22 -27.80 16.95
CA THR A 260 8.55 -28.99 16.40
C THR A 260 7.03 -28.77 16.36
N PRO A 261 6.27 -29.47 15.49
CA PRO A 261 4.81 -29.37 15.43
C PRO A 261 4.10 -29.52 16.78
N ARG A 262 4.53 -30.47 17.62
CA ARG A 262 4.00 -30.66 18.99
C ARG A 262 4.31 -29.50 19.93
N GLN A 263 5.54 -28.97 19.89
CA GLN A 263 5.91 -27.80 20.68
C GLN A 263 5.08 -26.58 20.25
N TYR A 264 4.89 -26.41 18.94
CA TYR A 264 4.10 -25.33 18.38
C TYR A 264 2.64 -25.37 18.86
N SER A 265 1.97 -26.53 18.80
CA SER A 265 0.60 -26.70 19.29
C SER A 265 0.45 -26.44 20.81
N ARG A 266 1.48 -26.75 21.61
CA ARG A 266 1.48 -26.43 23.04
C ARG A 266 1.63 -24.93 23.31
N LEU A 267 2.44 -24.23 22.52
CA LEU A 267 2.70 -22.80 22.70
C LEU A 267 1.45 -21.95 22.45
N THR A 268 0.57 -22.36 21.53
CA THR A 268 -0.65 -21.61 21.22
C THR A 268 -1.69 -21.57 22.35
N HIS A 269 -1.55 -22.44 23.36
CA HIS A 269 -2.47 -22.51 24.51
C HIS A 269 -1.86 -21.95 25.80
N ARG A 270 -0.63 -21.44 25.75
CA ARG A 270 0.06 -20.90 26.93
C ARG A 270 -0.14 -19.39 26.99
N MET A 271 -0.40 -18.91 28.19
CA MET A 271 -0.46 -17.48 28.51
C MET A 271 0.86 -17.01 29.13
N GLU A 272 1.14 -15.73 29.00
CA GLU A 272 2.23 -15.01 29.65
C GLU A 272 1.66 -13.74 30.30
N LEU A 273 2.04 -13.49 31.55
CA LEU A 273 1.70 -12.25 32.24
C LEU A 273 2.68 -11.16 31.81
N VAL A 274 2.17 -10.05 31.28
CA VAL A 274 2.96 -8.90 30.87
C VAL A 274 2.42 -7.62 31.51
N GLN A 275 3.27 -6.60 31.64
CA GLN A 275 2.85 -5.27 32.04
C GLN A 275 2.78 -4.35 30.81
N ASP A 276 1.69 -3.59 30.68
CA ASP A 276 1.47 -2.66 29.58
C ASP A 276 2.02 -1.24 29.87
N TRP A 277 1.86 -0.31 28.93
CA TRP A 277 2.40 1.06 29.05
C TRP A 277 1.83 1.83 30.24
N THR A 278 0.54 1.64 30.53
CA THR A 278 -0.15 2.32 31.63
C THR A 278 -0.08 1.56 32.95
N GLY A 279 0.64 0.43 32.99
CA GLY A 279 0.95 -0.31 34.20
C GLY A 279 -0.01 -1.47 34.50
N HIS A 280 -0.91 -1.83 33.60
CA HIS A 280 -1.79 -2.98 33.77
C HIS A 280 -1.02 -4.30 33.66
N GLU A 281 -1.31 -5.25 34.53
CA GLU A 281 -0.84 -6.63 34.41
C GLU A 281 -1.88 -7.46 33.66
N VAL A 282 -1.50 -8.02 32.51
CA VAL A 282 -2.42 -8.69 31.58
C VAL A 282 -1.84 -10.02 31.16
N GLU A 283 -2.64 -11.08 31.30
CA GLU A 283 -2.31 -12.40 30.74
C GLU A 283 -2.64 -12.43 29.25
N ILE A 284 -1.62 -12.54 28.40
CA ILE A 284 -1.75 -12.60 26.94
C ILE A 284 -1.33 -13.97 26.40
N PRO A 285 -1.87 -14.42 25.24
CA PRO A 285 -1.38 -15.64 24.62
C PRO A 285 0.09 -15.51 24.18
N LEU A 286 0.93 -16.52 24.41
CA LEU A 286 2.32 -16.56 23.92
C LEU A 286 2.43 -16.47 22.39
N GLN A 287 1.38 -16.89 21.68
CA GLN A 287 1.25 -16.74 20.24
C GLN A 287 -0.18 -16.30 19.91
N PRO A 288 -0.47 -14.99 19.93
CA PRO A 288 -1.78 -14.47 19.54
C PRO A 288 -2.10 -14.80 18.07
N GLN A 289 -3.35 -15.13 17.79
CA GLN A 289 -3.85 -15.61 16.49
C GLN A 289 -4.86 -14.66 15.85
N ARG A 290 -5.49 -13.81 16.64
CA ARG A 290 -6.52 -12.86 16.23
C ARG A 290 -6.26 -11.54 16.93
N ILE A 291 -5.26 -10.85 16.42
CA ILE A 291 -4.82 -9.56 16.96
C ILE A 291 -5.70 -8.46 16.39
N ILE A 292 -6.18 -7.59 17.27
CA ILE A 292 -6.69 -6.26 16.90
C ILE A 292 -5.63 -5.24 17.29
N TYR A 293 -5.25 -4.37 16.36
CA TYR A 293 -4.39 -3.24 16.66
C TYR A 293 -5.13 -1.94 16.38
N ILE A 294 -5.15 -1.05 17.38
CA ILE A 294 -5.84 0.24 17.31
C ILE A 294 -4.81 1.32 17.56
N GLY A 295 -4.39 2.04 16.53
CA GLY A 295 -3.31 3.02 16.63
C GLY A 295 -2.74 3.47 15.29
N GLU A 296 -1.86 4.45 15.36
CA GLU A 296 -1.21 5.09 14.21
C GLU A 296 0.09 4.40 13.77
N THR A 297 0.69 3.54 14.60
CA THR A 297 1.97 2.85 14.29
C THR A 297 1.78 1.40 13.84
N PHE A 298 0.64 1.11 13.19
CA PHE A 298 0.35 -0.22 12.64
C PHE A 298 1.48 -0.79 11.76
N ASN A 299 2.20 0.09 11.04
CA ASN A 299 3.33 -0.30 10.20
C ASN A 299 4.46 -0.98 10.98
N ASP A 300 4.56 -0.79 12.30
CA ASP A 300 5.52 -1.50 13.16
C ASP A 300 5.21 -3.01 13.19
N LEU A 301 3.93 -3.40 13.23
CA LEU A 301 3.54 -4.81 13.19
C LEU A 301 3.86 -5.45 11.84
N LEU A 302 3.71 -4.70 10.75
CA LEU A 302 4.09 -5.16 9.42
C LEU A 302 5.61 -5.36 9.27
N ALA A 303 6.41 -4.49 9.90
CA ALA A 303 7.88 -4.62 9.93
C ALA A 303 8.32 -5.89 10.67
N LEU A 304 7.59 -6.29 11.70
CA LEU A 304 7.83 -7.52 12.46
C LEU A 304 7.23 -8.78 11.82
N HIS A 305 6.64 -8.66 10.63
CA HIS A 305 5.97 -9.76 9.92
C HIS A 305 4.90 -10.45 10.79
N VAL A 306 4.07 -9.64 11.46
CA VAL A 306 2.90 -10.14 12.20
C VAL A 306 1.77 -10.42 11.21
N GLU A 307 1.46 -11.71 11.00
CA GLU A 307 0.47 -12.16 10.01
C GLU A 307 -0.94 -12.36 10.59
N ASN A 308 -1.07 -12.34 11.92
CA ASN A 308 -2.28 -12.74 12.64
C ASN A 308 -3.20 -11.56 13.01
N ILE A 309 -3.11 -10.45 12.27
CA ILE A 309 -3.91 -9.26 12.53
C ILE A 309 -5.23 -9.39 11.76
N VAL A 310 -6.35 -9.34 12.48
CA VAL A 310 -7.69 -9.55 11.91
C VAL A 310 -8.46 -8.24 11.75
N GLY A 311 -8.05 -7.19 12.43
CA GLY A 311 -8.70 -5.88 12.37
C GLY A 311 -7.93 -4.77 13.08
N GLY A 312 -8.41 -3.55 12.91
CA GLY A 312 -7.79 -2.33 13.41
C GLY A 312 -8.51 -1.09 12.89
N ASN A 313 -8.14 0.09 13.35
CA ASN A 313 -8.73 1.35 12.88
C ASN A 313 -8.01 1.81 11.60
N PHE A 314 -8.54 1.41 10.44
CA PHE A 314 -7.86 1.59 9.15
C PHE A 314 -8.17 2.90 8.43
N THR A 315 -9.00 3.78 9.03
CA THR A 315 -9.38 5.08 8.46
C THR A 315 -8.17 5.93 8.04
N TRP A 316 -7.02 5.77 8.70
CA TRP A 316 -5.76 6.44 8.38
C TRP A 316 -4.83 5.63 7.45
N MET A 317 -4.98 4.30 7.41
CA MET A 317 -4.07 3.40 6.70
C MET A 317 -4.36 3.26 5.21
N GLU A 318 -5.58 3.54 4.75
CA GLU A 318 -5.91 3.57 3.31
C GLU A 318 -5.03 4.56 2.52
N ARG A 319 -4.41 5.53 3.22
CA ARG A 319 -3.61 6.62 2.66
C ARG A 319 -2.10 6.37 2.73
N THR A 320 -1.68 5.23 3.30
CA THR A 320 -0.27 4.85 3.42
C THR A 320 0.20 3.99 2.24
N ILE A 321 1.51 3.93 1.99
CA ILE A 321 2.13 3.12 0.93
C ILE A 321 1.97 1.60 1.12
N TYR A 322 1.38 1.15 2.23
CA TYR A 322 1.21 -0.27 2.59
C TYR A 322 -0.23 -0.78 2.47
N ARG A 323 -1.15 0.00 1.87
CA ARG A 323 -2.58 -0.35 1.70
C ARG A 323 -2.82 -1.79 1.21
N ASP A 324 -1.97 -2.28 0.32
CA ASP A 324 -2.12 -3.62 -0.28
C ASP A 324 -1.85 -4.75 0.72
N ARG A 325 -1.09 -4.49 1.79
CA ARG A 325 -0.75 -5.46 2.84
C ARG A 325 -1.84 -5.59 3.91
N VAL A 326 -2.79 -4.68 3.98
CA VAL A 326 -3.84 -4.64 5.02
C VAL A 326 -5.24 -4.94 4.50
N ARG A 327 -5.42 -5.22 3.19
CA ARG A 327 -6.74 -5.44 2.56
C ARG A 327 -7.58 -6.59 3.11
N HIS A 328 -6.95 -7.54 3.82
CA HIS A 328 -7.63 -8.69 4.41
C HIS A 328 -8.12 -8.43 5.84
N MET A 329 -7.81 -7.27 6.40
CA MET A 329 -8.13 -6.89 7.77
C MET A 329 -9.42 -6.07 7.79
N GLN A 330 -10.21 -6.22 8.86
CA GLN A 330 -11.50 -5.54 8.99
C GLN A 330 -11.36 -4.22 9.76
N ASP A 331 -11.90 -3.14 9.18
CA ASP A 331 -11.93 -1.83 9.85
C ASP A 331 -12.97 -1.85 10.98
N ILE A 332 -12.51 -1.55 12.19
CA ILE A 332 -13.36 -1.44 13.39
C ILE A 332 -13.93 -0.02 13.59
N ALA A 333 -13.78 0.84 12.59
CA ALA A 333 -14.25 2.24 12.54
C ALA A 333 -13.59 3.19 13.57
N PHE A 334 -13.85 4.49 13.39
CA PHE A 334 -13.54 5.54 14.36
C PHE A 334 -14.76 6.46 14.53
N PRO A 335 -15.36 6.58 15.74
CA PRO A 335 -15.01 5.88 16.98
C PRO A 335 -15.15 4.35 16.86
N VAL A 336 -14.52 3.61 17.79
CA VAL A 336 -14.46 2.14 17.75
C VAL A 336 -15.86 1.53 17.84
N ASP A 337 -16.19 0.66 16.90
CA ASP A 337 -17.37 -0.19 16.93
C ASP A 337 -17.09 -1.44 17.78
N TYR A 338 -17.55 -1.41 19.04
CA TYR A 338 -17.35 -2.50 20.00
C TYR A 338 -18.13 -3.77 19.65
N ASP A 339 -19.28 -3.65 18.97
CA ASP A 339 -20.07 -4.79 18.54
C ASP A 339 -19.34 -5.52 17.42
N HIS A 340 -18.86 -4.79 16.41
CA HIS A 340 -18.02 -5.35 15.36
C HIS A 340 -16.74 -5.95 15.93
N LEU A 341 -16.03 -5.24 16.80
CA LEU A 341 -14.82 -5.75 17.46
C LEU A 341 -15.08 -7.08 18.18
N THR A 342 -16.23 -7.24 18.84
CA THR A 342 -16.64 -8.49 19.50
C THR A 342 -16.85 -9.63 18.48
N THR A 343 -17.48 -9.35 17.33
CA THR A 343 -17.68 -10.38 16.29
C THR A 343 -16.37 -10.91 15.70
N LEU A 344 -15.30 -10.11 15.76
CA LEU A 344 -13.97 -10.52 15.31
C LEU A 344 -13.30 -11.53 16.24
N LYS A 345 -13.85 -11.79 17.43
CA LYS A 345 -13.31 -12.76 18.41
C LYS A 345 -11.79 -12.63 18.59
N PRO A 346 -11.28 -11.45 18.97
CA PRO A 346 -9.86 -11.28 19.20
C PRO A 346 -9.37 -12.15 20.35
N ASP A 347 -8.10 -12.57 20.28
CA ASP A 347 -7.39 -13.18 21.42
C ASP A 347 -6.32 -12.25 22.02
N LEU A 348 -6.08 -11.11 21.36
CA LEU A 348 -5.31 -9.98 21.88
C LEU A 348 -5.77 -8.68 21.22
N ILE A 349 -5.92 -7.62 22.02
CA ILE A 349 -6.13 -6.25 21.56
C ILE A 349 -4.92 -5.42 21.98
N ILE A 350 -4.33 -4.69 21.05
CA ILE A 350 -3.26 -3.72 21.31
C ILE A 350 -3.83 -2.33 21.02
N PHE A 351 -3.93 -1.50 22.05
CA PHE A 351 -4.55 -0.18 22.00
C PHE A 351 -3.51 0.91 22.23
N ALA A 352 -3.17 1.67 21.19
CA ALA A 352 -2.15 2.71 21.22
C ALA A 352 -2.66 4.02 21.83
N ASN A 353 -3.14 3.97 23.07
CA ASN A 353 -3.67 5.11 23.81
C ASN A 353 -3.70 4.76 25.31
N ALA A 354 -3.69 5.79 26.17
CA ALA A 354 -3.74 5.68 27.63
C ALA A 354 -5.13 5.97 28.23
N GLU A 355 -6.17 6.17 27.40
CA GLU A 355 -7.54 6.42 27.85
C GLU A 355 -8.17 5.21 28.56
N GLU A 356 -8.24 5.29 29.89
CA GLU A 356 -8.68 4.21 30.78
C GLU A 356 -10.11 3.71 30.52
N ASP A 357 -11.05 4.61 30.22
CA ASP A 357 -12.44 4.22 29.97
C ASP A 357 -12.58 3.38 28.70
N LYS A 358 -11.81 3.70 27.65
CA LYS A 358 -11.76 2.93 26.40
C LYS A 358 -11.07 1.59 26.61
N TYR A 359 -9.97 1.57 27.38
CA TYR A 359 -9.28 0.35 27.79
C TYR A 359 -10.24 -0.64 28.48
N LYS A 360 -11.01 -0.17 29.48
CA LYS A 360 -11.99 -0.98 30.23
C LYS A 360 -13.08 -1.58 29.35
N GLN A 361 -13.46 -0.91 28.27
CA GLN A 361 -14.45 -1.44 27.33
C GLN A 361 -13.86 -2.55 26.47
N MET A 362 -12.62 -2.39 25.98
CA MET A 362 -11.92 -3.38 25.17
C MET A 362 -11.50 -4.62 25.98
N SER A 363 -11.07 -4.43 27.23
CA SER A 363 -10.63 -5.52 28.11
C SER A 363 -11.75 -6.49 28.50
N ARG A 364 -13.03 -6.07 28.36
CA ARG A 364 -14.20 -6.96 28.49
C ARG A 364 -14.36 -7.92 27.30
N ILE A 365 -13.70 -7.64 26.17
CA ILE A 365 -13.85 -8.41 24.93
C ILE A 365 -12.70 -9.42 24.78
N ALA A 366 -11.46 -9.00 25.01
CA ALA A 366 -10.27 -9.85 24.98
C ALA A 366 -9.13 -9.25 25.83
N PRO A 367 -8.08 -10.03 26.16
CA PRO A 367 -6.86 -9.48 26.75
C PRO A 367 -6.41 -8.24 25.98
N THR A 368 -6.28 -7.11 26.68
CA THR A 368 -6.02 -5.80 26.07
C THR A 368 -4.79 -5.19 26.71
N LEU A 369 -3.87 -4.70 25.88
CA LEU A 369 -2.67 -3.98 26.29
C LEU A 369 -2.75 -2.54 25.80
N THR A 370 -2.47 -1.57 26.66
CA THR A 370 -2.15 -0.21 26.22
C THR A 370 -0.73 -0.15 25.64
N PHE A 371 -0.52 0.64 24.59
CA PHE A 371 0.73 0.70 23.86
C PHE A 371 1.19 2.15 23.67
N ASN A 372 2.45 2.44 24.01
CA ASN A 372 3.05 3.75 23.81
C ASN A 372 3.49 3.94 22.36
N SER A 373 2.61 4.44 21.50
CA SER A 373 2.97 4.76 20.11
C SER A 373 3.93 5.97 19.99
N PHE A 374 4.04 6.79 21.03
CA PHE A 374 4.96 7.93 21.10
C PHE A 374 6.38 7.55 21.52
N ALA A 375 6.59 6.31 21.98
CA ALA A 375 7.92 5.81 22.33
C ALA A 375 8.89 5.82 21.13
N SER A 376 10.18 5.66 21.40
CA SER A 376 11.19 5.52 20.33
C SER A 376 10.90 4.32 19.42
N LEU A 377 11.39 4.33 18.18
CA LEU A 377 11.19 3.23 17.24
C LEU A 377 11.73 1.91 17.80
N GLU A 378 12.87 2.00 18.47
CA GLU A 378 13.57 0.91 19.14
C GLU A 378 12.69 0.32 20.25
N GLU A 379 12.19 1.17 21.14
CA GLU A 379 11.32 0.75 22.24
C GLU A 379 10.03 0.12 21.72
N ARG A 380 9.36 0.74 20.74
CA ARG A 380 8.15 0.19 20.13
C ARG A 380 8.37 -1.20 19.53
N LEU A 381 9.43 -1.37 18.74
CA LEU A 381 9.72 -2.66 18.10
C LEU A 381 10.18 -3.72 19.10
N HIS A 382 10.89 -3.34 20.16
CA HIS A 382 11.23 -4.25 21.25
C HIS A 382 9.98 -4.70 22.02
N THR A 383 9.11 -3.77 22.41
CA THR A 383 7.86 -4.07 23.12
C THR A 383 6.94 -4.99 22.31
N LEU A 384 6.68 -4.65 21.04
CA LEU A 384 5.90 -5.52 20.14
C LEU A 384 6.62 -6.86 19.89
N GLY A 385 7.95 -6.84 19.79
CA GLY A 385 8.78 -8.02 19.67
C GLY A 385 8.64 -8.97 20.86
N ASP A 386 8.53 -8.42 22.06
CA ASP A 386 8.34 -9.18 23.28
C ASP A 386 6.92 -9.78 23.35
N TRP A 387 5.88 -8.94 23.21
CA TRP A 387 4.49 -9.39 23.32
C TRP A 387 4.04 -10.37 22.23
N LEU A 388 4.62 -10.27 21.03
CA LEU A 388 4.18 -11.07 19.87
C LEU A 388 5.13 -12.23 19.55
N GLY A 389 6.15 -12.48 20.38
CA GLY A 389 7.15 -13.53 20.14
C GLY A 389 8.02 -13.25 18.91
N LYS A 390 8.31 -11.98 18.64
CA LYS A 390 9.03 -11.43 17.47
C LYS A 390 10.35 -10.73 17.84
N LYS A 391 10.96 -11.08 18.98
CA LYS A 391 12.20 -10.46 19.49
C LYS A 391 13.35 -10.48 18.49
N ASN A 392 13.49 -11.58 17.74
CA ASN A 392 14.57 -11.73 16.77
C ASN A 392 14.30 -10.88 15.52
N GLU A 393 13.06 -10.90 15.02
CA GLU A 393 12.62 -10.06 13.90
C GLU A 393 12.79 -8.57 14.22
N ALA A 394 12.44 -8.14 15.43
CA ALA A 394 12.65 -6.77 15.89
C ALA A 394 14.14 -6.38 15.87
N ARG A 395 15.00 -7.22 16.46
CA ARG A 395 16.45 -6.98 16.49
C ARG A 395 17.06 -6.95 15.09
N GLU A 396 16.67 -7.86 14.23
CA GLU A 396 17.19 -7.93 12.86
C GLU A 396 16.74 -6.74 12.02
N TRP A 397 15.46 -6.37 12.12
CA TRP A 397 14.90 -5.21 11.42
C TRP A 397 15.60 -3.93 11.85
N LEU A 398 15.74 -3.68 13.16
CA LEU A 398 16.43 -2.49 13.70
C LEU A 398 17.89 -2.43 13.23
N ARG A 399 18.63 -3.55 13.35
CA ARG A 399 20.02 -3.62 12.88
C ARG A 399 20.14 -3.28 11.40
N LYS A 400 19.26 -3.83 10.56
CA LYS A 400 19.22 -3.56 9.12
C LYS A 400 18.90 -2.08 8.86
N TYR A 401 17.89 -1.54 9.53
CA TYR A 401 17.49 -0.14 9.42
C TYR A 401 18.65 0.81 9.75
N HIS A 402 19.30 0.65 10.91
CA HIS A 402 20.44 1.50 11.30
C HIS A 402 21.61 1.41 10.32
N THR A 403 21.92 0.21 9.83
CA THR A 403 22.98 0.00 8.84
C THR A 403 22.67 0.77 7.54
N ASN A 404 21.42 0.67 7.07
CA ASN A 404 20.98 1.33 5.85
C ASN A 404 20.91 2.85 6.03
N ALA A 405 20.41 3.33 7.17
CA ALA A 405 20.36 4.75 7.50
C ALA A 405 21.76 5.37 7.55
N THR A 406 22.71 4.70 8.22
CA THR A 406 24.11 5.13 8.27
C THR A 406 24.72 5.16 6.87
N THR A 407 24.43 4.14 6.04
CA THR A 407 24.93 4.06 4.67
C THR A 407 24.38 5.18 3.80
N MET A 408 23.07 5.46 3.89
CA MET A 408 22.43 6.57 3.19
C MET A 408 23.05 7.91 3.60
N TRP A 409 23.19 8.18 4.91
CA TRP A 409 23.80 9.43 5.39
C TRP A 409 25.27 9.55 4.99
N ASN A 410 26.04 8.45 5.00
CA ASN A 410 27.42 8.46 4.51
C ASN A 410 27.53 8.74 3.01
N GLN A 411 26.51 8.39 2.21
CA GLN A 411 26.47 8.74 0.79
C GLN A 411 26.10 10.21 0.56
N LEU A 412 25.31 10.79 1.47
CA LEU A 412 24.88 12.18 1.41
C LEU A 412 25.87 13.14 2.10
N CYS A 413 26.75 12.67 2.97
CA CYS A 413 27.61 13.54 3.77
C CYS A 413 28.56 14.41 2.94
N SER A 414 28.92 13.98 1.72
CA SER A 414 29.69 14.83 0.79
C SER A 414 28.89 16.00 0.22
N GLU A 415 27.57 15.94 0.29
CA GLU A 415 26.62 16.97 -0.17
C GLU A 415 26.16 17.89 1.00
N LEU A 416 26.59 17.62 2.24
CA LEU A 416 26.19 18.33 3.45
C LEU A 416 27.38 19.06 4.08
N VAL A 417 27.13 20.22 4.68
CA VAL A 417 28.14 20.90 5.50
C VAL A 417 28.17 20.25 6.90
N PRO A 418 29.33 19.93 7.48
CA PRO A 418 29.39 19.40 8.84
C PRO A 418 28.69 20.35 9.84
N GLY A 419 27.70 19.81 10.56
CA GLY A 419 26.90 20.58 11.53
C GLY A 419 25.73 21.36 10.92
N GLU A 420 25.45 21.20 9.62
CA GLU A 420 24.28 21.78 8.95
C GLU A 420 22.99 21.39 9.68
N THR A 421 22.11 22.38 9.88
CA THR A 421 20.91 22.24 10.68
C THR A 421 19.67 22.04 9.82
N ALA A 422 18.70 21.27 10.33
CA ALA A 422 17.40 21.09 9.67
C ALA A 422 16.21 21.24 10.62
N SER A 423 15.14 21.79 10.08
CA SER A 423 13.89 22.02 10.80
C SER A 423 12.71 21.52 10.00
N VAL A 424 11.72 20.97 10.70
CA VAL A 424 10.48 20.48 10.09
C VAL A 424 9.30 21.24 10.68
N PHE A 425 8.50 21.85 9.81
CA PHE A 425 7.31 22.62 10.17
C PHE A 425 6.05 22.06 9.53
N ILE A 426 4.92 22.28 10.18
CA ILE A 426 3.59 21.95 9.64
C ILE A 426 2.56 22.96 10.12
N HIS A 427 1.66 23.38 9.24
CA HIS A 427 0.39 23.97 9.69
C HIS A 427 -0.63 22.86 9.88
N GLU A 428 -1.27 22.82 11.03
CA GLU A 428 -2.29 21.82 11.36
C GLU A 428 -3.31 22.38 12.37
N HIS A 429 -4.39 21.63 12.64
CA HIS A 429 -5.41 21.99 13.63
C HIS A 429 -5.97 23.42 13.50
N GLY A 430 -6.47 23.76 12.31
CA GLY A 430 -7.02 25.08 12.00
C GLY A 430 -5.95 26.10 11.62
N GLY A 431 -4.92 25.66 10.87
CA GLY A 431 -3.88 26.55 10.37
C GLY A 431 -2.88 27.06 11.40
N ARG A 432 -2.76 26.40 12.57
CA ARG A 432 -1.74 26.73 13.57
C ARG A 432 -0.40 26.13 13.18
N LEU A 433 0.69 26.85 13.42
CA LEU A 433 2.04 26.44 13.04
C LEU A 433 2.68 25.59 14.16
N PHE A 434 3.24 24.45 13.79
CA PHE A 434 3.96 23.55 14.69
C PHE A 434 5.37 23.30 14.16
N VAL A 435 6.31 23.10 15.09
CA VAL A 435 7.65 22.56 14.81
C VAL A 435 7.74 21.14 15.35
N MET A 436 8.27 20.23 14.55
CA MET A 436 8.40 18.82 14.91
C MET A 436 9.63 18.58 15.79
N GLY A 437 9.46 17.75 16.82
CA GLY A 437 10.49 17.35 17.77
C GLY A 437 10.86 15.87 17.62
N THR A 438 10.56 15.05 18.64
CA THR A 438 10.93 13.62 18.68
C THR A 438 10.11 12.72 17.75
N SER A 439 9.07 13.26 17.11
CA SER A 439 8.12 12.49 16.29
C SER A 439 8.19 12.86 14.80
N GLY A 440 7.54 12.05 13.96
CA GLY A 440 7.40 12.33 12.53
C GLY A 440 8.72 12.42 11.76
N LEU A 441 8.79 13.28 10.74
CA LEU A 441 9.92 13.37 9.82
C LEU A 441 11.22 13.84 10.50
N SER A 442 11.15 14.77 11.45
CA SER A 442 12.33 15.38 12.12
C SER A 442 13.24 14.33 12.74
N SER A 443 12.63 13.34 13.38
CA SER A 443 13.34 12.23 14.01
C SER A 443 14.10 11.32 13.04
N ALA A 444 13.90 11.46 11.71
CA ALA A 444 14.68 10.76 10.68
C ALA A 444 15.82 11.62 10.11
N LEU A 445 15.76 12.93 10.30
CA LEU A 445 16.74 13.89 9.81
C LEU A 445 17.96 14.00 10.74
N TYR A 446 17.73 13.87 12.05
CA TYR A 446 18.78 14.01 13.05
C TYR A 446 19.63 12.75 13.17
N HIS A 447 20.87 12.84 12.73
CA HIS A 447 21.81 11.73 12.68
C HIS A 447 23.25 12.26 12.79
N PRO A 448 24.22 11.53 13.38
CA PRO A 448 25.61 12.01 13.50
C PRO A 448 26.27 12.43 12.18
N ASN A 449 25.89 11.77 11.09
CA ASN A 449 26.36 12.07 9.73
C ASN A 449 25.28 12.74 8.86
N GLY A 450 24.19 13.20 9.47
CA GLY A 450 23.09 13.91 8.81
C GLY A 450 22.95 15.32 9.37
N PHE A 451 21.71 15.78 9.55
CA PHE A 451 21.46 17.12 10.08
C PHE A 451 21.56 17.18 11.61
N SER A 452 21.94 18.35 12.10
CA SER A 452 21.80 18.70 13.52
C SER A 452 20.48 19.45 13.76
N PRO A 453 19.85 19.31 14.93
CA PRO A 453 18.73 20.16 15.31
C PRO A 453 19.21 21.58 15.63
N VAL A 454 18.38 22.58 15.34
CA VAL A 454 18.58 23.95 15.81
C VAL A 454 18.51 24.00 17.34
N ASN A 455 19.26 24.89 18.00
CA ASN A 455 19.28 24.99 19.47
C ASN A 455 17.87 25.04 20.10
N LYS A 456 16.93 25.77 19.50
CA LYS A 456 15.56 25.84 20.02
C LYS A 456 14.78 24.54 19.85
N ILE A 457 15.05 23.78 18.78
CA ILE A 457 14.52 22.43 18.59
C ILE A 457 15.20 21.43 19.55
N GLN A 458 16.48 21.62 19.88
CA GLN A 458 17.18 20.80 20.87
C GLN A 458 16.50 20.87 22.25
N GLU A 459 15.99 22.03 22.65
CA GLU A 459 15.18 22.18 23.88
C GLU A 459 13.88 21.35 23.82
N VAL A 460 13.20 21.34 22.67
CA VAL A 460 11.98 20.53 22.43
C VAL A 460 12.30 19.04 22.54
N LEU A 461 13.41 18.60 21.96
CA LEU A 461 13.88 17.21 22.00
C LEU A 461 14.25 16.79 23.43
N GLN A 462 14.95 17.64 24.19
CA GLN A 462 15.33 17.37 25.58
C GLN A 462 14.12 17.28 26.51
N ALA A 463 13.07 18.06 26.23
CA ALA A 463 11.81 17.99 26.95
C ALA A 463 10.95 16.76 26.55
N GLY A 464 11.37 16.00 25.53
CA GLY A 464 10.69 14.80 25.06
C GLY A 464 9.42 15.07 24.23
N TYR A 465 9.20 16.30 23.78
CA TYR A 465 7.99 16.65 23.02
C TYR A 465 8.08 16.17 21.56
N GLY A 466 7.01 15.51 21.10
CA GLY A 466 6.88 15.06 19.72
C GLY A 466 6.80 16.21 18.71
N PHE A 467 6.17 17.31 19.12
CA PHE A 467 6.03 18.59 18.41
C PHE A 467 5.55 19.65 19.40
N ILE A 468 5.73 20.93 19.07
CA ILE A 468 5.16 22.05 19.83
C ILE A 468 4.52 23.08 18.89
N GLU A 469 3.48 23.75 19.36
CA GLU A 469 2.91 24.91 18.67
C GLU A 469 3.87 26.10 18.81
N ILE A 470 4.08 26.83 17.71
CA ILE A 470 4.87 28.06 17.69
C ILE A 470 4.09 29.16 16.98
N ARG A 471 4.42 30.42 17.30
CA ARG A 471 3.88 31.55 16.56
C ARG A 471 4.72 31.74 15.30
N GLU A 472 4.10 32.19 14.22
CA GLU A 472 4.83 32.44 12.97
C GLU A 472 5.95 33.48 13.13
N GLU A 473 5.81 34.42 14.07
CA GLU A 473 6.85 35.40 14.40
C GLU A 473 8.12 34.77 15.00
N ASP A 474 8.00 33.61 15.62
CA ASP A 474 9.11 32.90 16.26
C ASP A 474 9.85 31.98 15.29
N ILE A 475 9.38 31.80 14.04
CA ILE A 475 10.01 30.89 13.08
C ILE A 475 11.52 31.12 12.90
N PRO A 476 12.08 32.34 12.93
CA PRO A 476 13.52 32.53 12.78
C PRO A 476 14.35 31.90 13.90
N LEU A 477 13.75 31.65 15.08
CA LEU A 477 14.40 30.96 16.19
C LEU A 477 14.49 29.45 15.99
N TYR A 478 13.62 28.90 15.15
CA TYR A 478 13.50 27.47 14.87
C TYR A 478 14.00 27.09 13.48
N ALA A 479 14.17 28.04 12.55
CA ALA A 479 14.58 27.76 11.18
C ALA A 479 16.07 27.37 11.11
N GLY A 480 16.36 26.15 10.66
CA GLY A 480 17.71 25.69 10.37
C GLY A 480 18.16 26.08 8.97
N ASP A 481 19.36 25.62 8.60
CA ASP A 481 19.93 25.82 7.26
C ASP A 481 19.06 25.18 6.15
N ARG A 482 18.37 24.09 6.50
CA ARG A 482 17.37 23.42 5.66
C ARG A 482 16.00 23.41 6.32
N ILE A 483 14.97 23.73 5.53
CA ILE A 483 13.57 23.71 5.99
C ILE A 483 12.79 22.63 5.25
N PHE A 484 12.15 21.74 6.00
CA PHE A 484 11.17 20.79 5.50
C PHE A 484 9.78 21.28 5.88
N MET A 485 9.01 21.78 4.92
CA MET A 485 7.64 22.22 5.12
C MET A 485 6.68 21.06 4.78
N LEU A 486 6.04 20.52 5.81
CA LEU A 486 5.05 19.48 5.66
C LEU A 486 3.74 20.07 5.14
N LEU A 487 3.24 19.49 4.07
CA LEU A 487 1.97 19.87 3.45
C LEU A 487 0.85 18.99 4.02
N SER A 488 -0.08 19.63 4.73
CA SER A 488 -1.30 18.96 5.21
C SER A 488 -2.28 18.71 4.06
N GLU A 489 -3.17 17.73 4.17
CA GLU A 489 -4.34 17.57 3.29
C GLU A 489 -5.51 18.44 3.74
N ASP A 490 -5.52 18.87 5.01
CA ASP A 490 -6.54 19.76 5.54
C ASP A 490 -6.57 21.09 4.77
N HIS A 491 -7.77 21.52 4.39
CA HIS A 491 -7.93 22.67 3.50
C HIS A 491 -7.52 23.97 4.19
N GLU A 492 -7.93 24.18 5.44
CA GLU A 492 -7.58 25.37 6.22
C GLU A 492 -6.08 25.43 6.48
N SER A 493 -5.49 24.30 6.88
CA SER A 493 -4.05 24.18 7.09
C SER A 493 -3.24 24.44 5.81
N ARG A 494 -3.70 23.96 4.65
CA ARG A 494 -3.07 24.27 3.35
C ARG A 494 -3.17 25.74 2.99
N GLN A 495 -4.29 26.39 3.28
CA GLN A 495 -4.43 27.83 3.06
C GLN A 495 -3.48 28.62 3.97
N ALA A 496 -3.36 28.23 5.24
CA ALA A 496 -2.41 28.82 6.18
C ALA A 496 -0.96 28.65 5.67
N THR A 497 -0.57 27.44 5.25
CA THR A 497 0.75 27.22 4.64
C THR A 497 0.95 28.07 3.39
N ALA A 498 -0.02 28.14 2.48
CA ALA A 498 0.08 28.92 1.24
C ALA A 498 0.23 30.43 1.50
N ALA A 499 -0.52 30.97 2.48
CA ALA A 499 -0.40 32.37 2.88
C ALA A 499 0.96 32.62 3.56
N PHE A 500 1.40 31.71 4.41
CA PHE A 500 2.65 31.84 5.14
C PHE A 500 3.87 31.86 4.21
N ILE A 501 3.93 30.95 3.22
CA ILE A 501 5.06 30.90 2.27
C ILE A 501 5.10 32.11 1.32
N GLN A 502 4.01 32.87 1.22
CA GLN A 502 3.97 34.13 0.47
C GLN A 502 4.40 35.35 1.31
N SER A 503 4.55 35.20 2.62
CA SER A 503 4.87 36.31 3.53
C SER A 503 6.32 36.78 3.40
N ASP A 504 6.57 38.07 3.67
CA ASP A 504 7.93 38.62 3.72
C ASP A 504 8.80 37.89 4.75
N ARG A 505 8.17 37.44 5.85
CA ARG A 505 8.86 36.69 6.91
C ARG A 505 9.44 35.39 6.38
N TRP A 506 8.66 34.63 5.62
CA TRP A 506 9.16 33.41 4.98
C TRP A 506 10.31 33.71 4.01
N HIS A 507 10.13 34.68 3.12
CA HIS A 507 11.16 35.08 2.16
C HIS A 507 12.45 35.64 2.80
N SER A 508 12.37 36.13 4.04
CA SER A 508 13.52 36.60 4.80
C SER A 508 14.40 35.49 5.40
N LEU A 509 13.92 34.24 5.44
CA LEU A 509 14.66 33.14 6.05
C LEU A 509 15.87 32.73 5.19
N PRO A 510 17.06 32.54 5.78
CA PRO A 510 18.25 32.16 5.02
C PRO A 510 18.07 30.89 4.19
N ALA A 511 17.44 29.85 4.73
CA ALA A 511 17.14 28.61 4.01
C ALA A 511 16.26 28.85 2.76
N VAL A 512 15.32 29.80 2.82
CA VAL A 512 14.45 30.15 1.70
C VAL A 512 15.24 30.89 0.62
N GLN A 513 16.08 31.86 1.02
CA GLN A 513 16.92 32.62 0.09
C GLN A 513 17.96 31.74 -0.63
N ASN A 514 18.44 30.70 0.06
CA ASN A 514 19.40 29.74 -0.49
C ASN A 514 18.75 28.58 -1.27
N GLY A 515 17.42 28.53 -1.34
CA GLY A 515 16.70 27.45 -2.04
C GLY A 515 16.69 26.09 -1.32
N TYR A 516 17.00 26.05 -0.03
CA TYR A 516 17.02 24.84 0.80
C TYR A 516 15.70 24.61 1.53
N VAL A 517 14.61 24.63 0.76
CA VAL A 517 13.25 24.38 1.21
C VAL A 517 12.69 23.15 0.50
N TYR A 518 12.16 22.22 1.28
CA TYR A 518 11.60 20.97 0.80
C TYR A 518 10.14 20.85 1.21
N PHE A 519 9.24 20.75 0.25
CA PHE A 519 7.82 20.51 0.51
C PHE A 519 7.53 19.01 0.51
N VAL A 520 6.96 18.51 1.59
CA VAL A 520 6.78 17.06 1.81
C VAL A 520 5.36 16.75 2.24
N GLU A 521 4.70 15.78 1.60
CA GLU A 521 3.34 15.36 1.96
C GLU A 521 3.30 14.75 3.37
N ALA A 522 2.62 15.41 4.32
CA ALA A 522 2.61 15.02 5.72
C ALA A 522 2.01 13.61 5.92
N GLN A 523 0.92 13.32 5.21
CA GLN A 523 0.14 12.08 5.27
C GLN A 523 0.88 10.87 4.72
N LYS A 524 2.05 11.06 4.10
CA LYS A 524 2.92 9.97 3.64
C LYS A 524 4.16 9.85 4.49
N TRP A 525 4.78 10.96 4.86
CA TRP A 525 6.17 10.98 5.32
C TRP A 525 6.36 11.47 6.75
N ASN A 526 5.33 12.03 7.40
CA ASN A 526 5.43 12.54 8.77
C ASN A 526 5.11 11.50 9.86
N TYR A 527 5.33 10.20 9.59
CA TYR A 527 5.07 9.14 10.57
C TYR A 527 6.35 8.50 11.08
N GLY A 528 6.41 8.25 12.39
CA GLY A 528 7.55 7.62 13.05
C GLY A 528 7.63 6.10 12.86
N ALA A 529 6.64 5.46 12.24
CA ALA A 529 6.51 4.01 12.16
C ALA A 529 7.56 3.36 11.24
N ALA A 530 7.94 2.12 11.58
CA ALA A 530 9.07 1.38 11.03
C ALA A 530 9.15 1.39 9.50
N LEU A 531 8.07 0.99 8.82
CA LEU A 531 8.12 0.93 7.36
C LEU A 531 8.16 2.33 6.70
N THR A 532 7.51 3.33 7.28
CA THR A 532 7.65 4.72 6.82
C THR A 532 9.11 5.18 6.91
N ARG A 533 9.81 4.82 8.00
CA ARG A 533 11.25 5.09 8.15
C ARG A 533 12.10 4.40 7.10
N GLU A 534 11.78 3.15 6.74
CA GLU A 534 12.47 2.46 5.64
C GLU A 534 12.23 3.18 4.30
N GLY A 535 11.01 3.65 4.04
CA GLY A 535 10.70 4.45 2.85
C GLY A 535 11.48 5.77 2.78
N LEU A 536 11.67 6.45 3.92
CA LEU A 536 12.45 7.68 4.00
C LEU A 536 13.91 7.49 3.57
N LEU A 537 14.48 6.29 3.75
CA LEU A 537 15.85 6.00 3.30
C LEU A 537 16.04 6.10 1.78
N HIS A 538 14.96 5.90 1.02
CA HIS A 538 14.97 6.05 -0.43
C HIS A 538 14.55 7.45 -0.87
N MET A 539 13.67 8.07 -0.10
CA MET A 539 13.04 9.35 -0.44
C MET A 539 13.96 10.54 -0.13
N LEU A 540 14.64 10.53 1.02
CA LEU A 540 15.53 11.63 1.43
C LEU A 540 16.65 11.92 0.42
N PRO A 541 17.38 10.92 -0.11
CA PRO A 541 18.41 11.19 -1.13
C PRO A 541 17.85 11.84 -2.39
N LEU A 542 16.62 11.49 -2.80
CA LEU A 542 15.98 12.09 -3.97
C LEU A 542 15.61 13.55 -3.68
N LEU A 543 15.01 13.83 -2.52
CA LEU A 543 14.69 15.21 -2.13
C LEU A 543 15.92 16.11 -2.08
N LEU A 544 17.00 15.64 -1.46
CA LEU A 544 18.18 16.46 -1.23
C LEU A 544 19.00 16.72 -2.50
N ARG A 545 18.90 15.85 -3.52
CA ARG A 545 19.61 16.01 -4.81
C ARG A 545 18.91 16.88 -5.83
N HIS A 546 17.61 17.13 -5.68
CA HIS A 546 16.84 17.99 -6.58
C HIS A 546 17.02 19.49 -6.30
N SER A 547 17.82 19.85 -5.28
CA SER A 547 18.13 21.25 -4.91
C SER A 547 19.53 21.73 -5.36
N SER A 548 20.18 21.00 -6.28
CA SER A 548 21.53 21.31 -6.81
C SER A 548 21.49 21.96 -8.18
#